data_AF-A0A7X0D8Q8-F1
#
_entry.id   AF-A0A7X0D8Q8-F1
#
_cell.length_a   1.000
_cell.length_b   1.000
_cell.length_c   1.000
_cell.angle_alpha   90.00
_cell.angle_beta   90.00
_cell.angle_gamma   90.00
#
_symmetry.space_group_name_H-M   'P 1'
#
loop_
_entity.id
_entity.type
_entity.pdbx_description
1 polymer ?
#
loop_
_entity_poly.entity_id
_entity_poly.type
_entity_poly.pdbx_seq_one_letter_code
_entity_poly.pdbx_strand_id
1 'polypeptide(L)' 'MKRWESTRAARLAVFSWIARYNTKRRHSANGQLSPLVYEQQAASLELAA' A
#
# COMPACT_ATOMS: atom_id res chain seq x y z
N MET A 1 0.01 -9.20 -21.70
CA MET A 1 0.15 -9.86 -20.38
C MET A 1 1.64 -10.03 -20.10
N LYS A 2 2.16 -9.43 -19.01
CA LYS A 2 3.59 -9.53 -18.68
C LYS A 2 3.90 -11.00 -18.32
N ARG A 3 4.86 -11.61 -19.01
CA ARG A 3 5.36 -12.94 -18.67
C ARG A 3 6.50 -12.79 -17.65
N TRP A 4 6.43 -13.57 -16.58
CA TRP A 4 7.49 -13.63 -15.58
C TRP A 4 8.34 -14.86 -15.82
N GLU A 5 9.66 -14.73 -15.70
CA GLU A 5 10.62 -15.81 -15.95
C GLU A 5 10.51 -16.94 -14.92
N SER A 6 9.98 -16.65 -13.73
CA SER A 6 9.69 -17.65 -12.71
C SER A 6 8.57 -17.20 -11.77
N THR A 7 7.98 -18.15 -11.05
CA THR A 7 7.01 -17.86 -9.97
C THR A 7 7.63 -16.97 -8.89
N ARG A 8 8.93 -17.14 -8.58
CA ARG A 8 9.65 -16.31 -7.62
C ARG A 8 9.71 -14.85 -8.09
N ALA A 9 10.06 -14.62 -9.35
CA ALA A 9 10.11 -13.28 -9.93
C ALA A 9 8.73 -12.59 -9.90
N ALA A 10 7.67 -13.33 -10.24
CA ALA A 10 6.30 -12.84 -10.16
C ALA A 10 5.92 -12.40 -8.74
N ARG A 11 6.20 -13.24 -7.74
CA ARG A 11 5.91 -12.95 -6.33
C ARG A 11 6.65 -11.70 -5.86
N LEU A 12 7.97 -11.62 -6.11
CA LEU A 12 8.77 -10.47 -5.68
C LEU A 12 8.27 -9.17 -6.31
N ALA A 13 7.87 -9.18 -7.57
CA ALA A 13 7.32 -8.02 -8.23
C ALA A 13 5.98 -7.58 -7.61
N VAL A 14 5.09 -8.53 -7.32
CA VAL A 14 3.80 -8.25 -6.67
C VAL A 14 4.01 -7.72 -5.25
N PHE A 15 4.86 -8.36 -4.43
CA PHE A 15 5.16 -7.89 -3.08
C PHE A 15 5.76 -6.49 -3.09
N SER A 16 6.72 -6.22 -3.98
CA SER A 16 7.32 -4.90 -4.13
C SER A 16 6.30 -3.84 -4.54
N TRP A 17 5.36 -4.20 -5.42
CA TRP A 17 4.28 -3.32 -5.84
C TRP A 17 3.29 -3.04 -4.70
N ILE A 18 2.81 -4.07 -4.00
CA ILE A 18 1.91 -3.96 -2.85
C ILE A 18 2.55 -3.11 -1.75
N ALA A 19 3.82 -3.36 -1.41
CA ALA A 19 4.54 -2.59 -0.40
C ALA A 19 4.60 -1.10 -0.78
N ARG A 20 4.96 -0.77 -2.02
CA ARG A 20 4.97 0.62 -2.51
C ARG A 20 3.57 1.23 -2.50
N TYR A 21 2.56 0.48 -2.93
CA TYR A 21 1.17 0.95 -2.98
C TYR A 21 0.71 1.37 -1.58
N ASN A 22 0.83 0.48 -0.61
CA ASN A 22 0.33 0.73 0.75
C ASN A 22 1.13 1.78 1.53
N THR A 23 2.43 1.96 1.23
CA THR A 23 3.30 2.85 2.03
C THR A 23 3.57 4.20 1.36
N LYS A 24 3.54 4.27 0.02
CA LYS A 24 3.99 5.46 -0.72
C LYS A 24 2.96 6.06 -1.67
N ARG A 25 2.08 5.26 -2.28
CA ARG A 25 1.12 5.79 -3.26
C ARG A 25 0.10 6.65 -2.52
N ARG A 26 -0.12 7.87 -3.01
CA ARG A 26 -1.12 8.80 -2.46
C ARG A 26 -2.44 8.66 -3.21
N HIS A 27 -3.54 8.72 -2.46
CA HIS A 27 -4.90 8.57 -2.99
C HIS A 27 -5.74 9.79 -2.63
N SER A 28 -6.49 10.33 -3.59
CA SER A 28 -7.41 11.45 -3.35
C SER A 28 -8.49 11.10 -2.35
N ALA A 29 -9.01 9.87 -2.39
CA ALA A 29 -9.97 9.37 -1.42
C ALA A 29 -9.44 9.38 0.03
N ASN A 30 -8.13 9.23 0.21
CA ASN A 30 -7.47 9.23 1.51
C ASN A 30 -6.87 10.61 1.84
N GLY A 31 -7.38 11.70 1.24
CA GLY A 31 -6.86 13.04 1.49
C GLY A 31 -5.41 13.25 1.03
N GLN A 32 -5.00 12.59 -0.05
CA GLN A 32 -3.61 12.57 -0.55
C GLN A 32 -2.61 11.88 0.39
N LEU A 33 -3.07 11.01 1.29
CA LEU A 33 -2.24 10.14 2.11
C LEU A 33 -2.06 8.76 1.46
N SER A 34 -1.03 8.05 1.92
CA SER A 34 -0.90 6.62 1.61
C SER A 34 -1.86 5.79 2.45
N PRO A 35 -2.26 4.60 1.99
CA PRO A 35 -3.19 3.75 2.74
C PRO A 35 -2.75 3.50 4.18
N LEU A 36 -1.48 3.14 4.39
CA LEU A 36 -0.95 2.90 5.74
C LEU A 36 -1.09 4.12 6.65
N VAL A 37 -0.74 5.32 6.17
CA VAL A 37 -0.81 6.54 6.98
C VAL A 37 -2.24 6.93 7.27
N TYR A 38 -3.14 6.76 6.30
CA TYR A 38 -4.57 7.02 6.49
C TYR A 38 -5.15 6.13 7.60
N GLU A 39 -4.91 4.81 7.56
CA GLU A 39 -5.38 3.89 8.60
C GLU A 39 -4.77 4.19 9.98
N GLN A 40 -3.47 4.55 10.02
CA GLN A 40 -2.82 4.94 11.27
C GLN A 40 -3.43 6.20 11.89
N GLN A 41 -3.80 7.18 11.07
CA GLN A 41 -4.49 8.38 11.54
C GLN A 41 -5.90 8.05 12.04
N ALA A 42 -6.65 7.23 11.30
CA ALA A 42 -7.98 6.78 11.72
C ALA A 42 -7.93 6.06 13.07
N ALA A 43 -7.03 5.08 13.23
CA ALA A 43 -6.85 4.36 14.48
C ALA A 43 -6.40 5.27 15.65
N SER A 44 -5.55 6.26 15.37
CA SER A 44 -5.12 7.22 16.40
C SER A 44 -6.28 8.10 16.89
N LEU A 45 -7.19 8.49 16.00
CA LEU A 45 -8.39 9.25 16.36
C LEU A 45 -9.37 8.40 17.16
N GLU A 46 -9.55 7.12 16.79
CA GLU A 46 -10.37 6.19 17.56
C GLU A 46 -9.85 5.99 18.99
N LEU A 47 -8.52 5.89 19.19
CA LEU A 47 -7.93 5.78 20.53
C LEU A 47 -8.08 7.05 21.39
N ALA A 48 -8.27 8.21 20.78
CA ALA A 48 -8.33 9.49 21.49
C ALA A 48 -9.76 9.90 21.89
N ALA A 49 -10.78 9.16 21.41
CA ALA A 49 -12.20 9.39 21.69
C ALA A 49 -12.68 8.60 22.92
#